data_AF-A0A945EEE4-F1
#
_entry.id   AF-A0A945EEE4-F1
#
_cell.length_a   1.000
_cell.length_b   1.000
_cell.length_c   1.000
_cell.angle_alpha   90.00
_cell.angle_beta   90.00
_cell.angle_gamma   90.00
#
_symmetry.space_group_name_H-M   'P 1'
#
loop_
_entity.id
_entity.type
_entity.pdbx_description
1 polymer ?
#
loop_
_entity_poly.entity_id
_entity_poly.type
_entity_poly.pdbx_seq_one_letter_code
_entity_poly.pdbx_strand_id
1 'polypeptide(L)'
;MENREEDEKLGCYWLTEVPKPEYNVFSPWKSAFTQSRAISILLRAWQITKEEKYLNTCKKALVPFTYDINEGGVTAYLKKDKPFYEEYVASEPTMVVACPAFVFFGLYDFIRAVPQNVDIQSHKLACKILNNGIEAYINWLPKFDLGYWVNYNYCKMSNFPQNNPCSIGYLRLLIVEMKILYKLSNRKEFLHFAQRFESYDKIPNILRMYFVKYKALKKLNRL
;
A
#
# COMPACT_ATOMS: atom_id res chain seq x y z
N MET A 1 -12.97 -4.05 17.14
CA MET A 1 -11.68 -3.87 17.85
C MET A 1 -11.18 -5.16 18.50
N GLU A 2 -12.02 -6.18 18.62
CA GLU A 2 -11.72 -7.42 19.37
C GLU A 2 -10.74 -8.35 18.64
N ASN A 3 -10.72 -8.35 17.30
CA ASN A 3 -9.81 -9.20 16.51
C ASN A 3 -8.47 -8.51 16.18
N ARG A 4 -8.02 -7.59 17.03
CA ARG A 4 -6.71 -6.93 16.88
C ARG A 4 -5.70 -7.68 17.73
N GLU A 5 -4.50 -7.84 17.20
CA GLU A 5 -3.36 -8.30 17.97
C GLU A 5 -2.63 -7.07 18.56
N GLU A 6 -2.12 -7.23 19.77
CA GLU A 6 -1.23 -6.26 20.41
C GLU A 6 0.09 -6.94 20.76
N ASP A 7 1.18 -6.27 20.42
CA ASP A 7 2.54 -6.73 20.63
C ASP A 7 3.38 -5.55 21.15
N GLU A 8 4.23 -5.80 22.13
CA GLU A 8 5.03 -4.74 22.77
C GLU A 8 5.98 -4.05 21.78
N LYS A 9 6.51 -4.79 20.80
CA LYS A 9 7.45 -4.28 19.79
C LYS A 9 6.70 -3.73 18.57
N LEU A 10 5.72 -4.47 18.06
CA LEU A 10 5.05 -4.20 16.78
C LEU A 10 3.80 -3.32 16.93
N GLY A 11 3.40 -2.97 18.16
CA GLY A 11 2.22 -2.16 18.41
C GLY A 11 0.94 -2.95 18.16
N CYS A 12 0.05 -2.41 17.33
CA CYS A 12 -1.26 -3.03 17.08
C CYS A 12 -1.49 -3.34 15.61
N TYR A 13 -2.01 -4.53 15.30
CA TYR A 13 -2.24 -4.95 13.94
C TYR A 13 -3.41 -5.94 13.79
N TRP A 14 -3.83 -6.17 12.55
CA TRP A 14 -4.87 -7.12 12.20
C TRP A 14 -4.32 -8.17 11.24
N LEU A 15 -4.63 -9.43 11.52
CA LEU A 15 -4.26 -10.55 10.67
C LEU A 15 -5.37 -10.84 9.65
N THR A 16 -4.96 -11.24 8.45
CA THR A 16 -5.83 -11.75 7.40
C THR A 16 -5.62 -13.25 7.29
N GLU A 17 -6.70 -14.01 7.40
CA GLU A 17 -6.65 -15.48 7.39
C GLU A 17 -6.85 -16.07 5.98
N VAL A 18 -7.12 -15.22 4.98
CA VAL A 18 -7.33 -15.67 3.60
C VAL A 18 -5.96 -15.98 2.97
N PRO A 19 -5.68 -17.22 2.54
CA PRO A 19 -4.41 -17.56 1.95
C PRO A 19 -4.17 -16.82 0.63
N LYS A 20 -2.90 -16.58 0.30
CA LYS A 20 -2.43 -16.05 -0.99
C LYS A 20 -1.40 -17.00 -1.61
N PRO A 21 -1.87 -18.10 -2.24
CA PRO A 21 -0.98 -19.09 -2.84
C PRO A 21 -0.05 -18.50 -3.90
N GLU A 22 -0.46 -17.43 -4.61
CA GLU A 22 0.39 -16.76 -5.60
C GLU A 22 1.66 -16.13 -5.01
N TYR A 23 1.68 -15.90 -3.69
CA TYR A 23 2.83 -15.37 -2.93
C TYR A 23 3.33 -16.38 -1.88
N ASN A 24 2.92 -17.65 -1.97
CA ASN A 24 3.25 -18.70 -0.99
C ASN A 24 2.86 -18.37 0.46
N VAL A 25 1.76 -17.62 0.67
CA VAL A 25 1.26 -17.27 2.00
C VAL A 25 0.07 -18.16 2.36
N PHE A 26 0.25 -19.01 3.37
CA PHE A 26 -0.77 -19.97 3.82
C PHE A 26 -1.15 -19.83 5.30
N SER A 27 -0.39 -19.06 6.08
CA SER A 27 -0.69 -18.71 7.46
C SER A 27 -1.28 -17.29 7.55
N PRO A 28 -1.94 -16.92 8.68
CA PRO A 28 -2.42 -15.56 8.87
C PRO A 28 -1.31 -14.51 8.71
N TRP A 29 -1.61 -13.44 7.99
CA TRP A 29 -0.62 -12.45 7.54
C TRP A 29 -1.10 -11.00 7.72
N LYS A 30 -0.16 -10.05 7.78
CA LYS A 30 -0.45 -8.61 7.97
C LYS A 30 -0.57 -7.88 6.64
N SER A 31 -1.30 -6.76 6.61
CA SER A 31 -1.42 -5.93 5.42
C SER A 31 -1.28 -4.45 5.77
N ALA A 32 -0.38 -3.73 5.12
CA ALA A 32 -0.28 -2.27 5.25
C ALA A 32 -1.60 -1.58 4.86
N PHE A 33 -2.30 -2.13 3.87
CA PHE A 33 -3.61 -1.67 3.43
C PHE A 33 -4.67 -1.83 4.54
N THR A 34 -4.71 -2.99 5.20
CA THR A 34 -5.61 -3.22 6.35
C THR A 34 -5.29 -2.27 7.50
N GLN A 35 -4.01 -2.09 7.84
CA GLN A 35 -3.59 -1.14 8.88
C GLN A 35 -4.10 0.28 8.58
N SER A 36 -3.90 0.74 7.34
CA SER A 36 -4.36 2.07 6.90
C SER A 36 -5.87 2.23 7.04
N ARG A 37 -6.65 1.26 6.55
CA ARG A 37 -8.13 1.31 6.67
C ARG A 37 -8.59 1.26 8.12
N ALA A 38 -7.99 0.42 8.94
CA ALA A 38 -8.32 0.35 10.35
C ALA A 38 -8.06 1.69 11.04
N ILE A 39 -6.91 2.34 10.78
CA ILE A 39 -6.62 3.68 11.28
C ILE A 39 -7.70 4.67 10.86
N SER A 40 -8.05 4.77 9.57
CA SER A 40 -9.09 5.67 9.08
C SER A 40 -10.46 5.44 9.76
N ILE A 41 -10.87 4.19 9.96
CA ILE A 41 -12.15 3.84 10.58
C ILE A 41 -12.14 4.20 12.07
N LEU A 42 -11.08 3.80 12.80
CA LEU A 42 -10.97 4.02 14.24
C LEU A 42 -10.84 5.52 14.58
N LEU A 43 -10.16 6.31 13.75
CA LEU A 43 -10.11 7.77 13.93
C LEU A 43 -11.50 8.39 13.80
N ARG A 44 -12.32 7.94 12.83
CA ARG A 44 -13.70 8.41 12.69
C ARG A 44 -14.55 8.01 13.89
N ALA A 45 -14.37 6.78 14.40
CA ALA A 45 -15.03 6.33 15.62
C ALA A 45 -14.64 7.21 16.82
N TRP A 46 -13.35 7.45 17.05
CA TRP A 46 -12.86 8.36 18.09
C TRP A 46 -13.45 9.77 17.95
N GLN A 47 -13.49 10.32 16.74
CA GLN A 47 -14.03 11.66 16.50
C GLN A 47 -15.53 11.77 16.83
N ILE A 48 -16.29 10.69 16.65
CA ILE A 48 -17.73 10.61 16.95
C ILE A 48 -17.98 10.33 18.43
N THR A 49 -17.34 9.29 18.99
CA THR A 49 -17.65 8.79 20.35
C THR A 49 -16.83 9.46 21.44
N LYS A 50 -15.70 10.09 21.10
CA LYS A 50 -14.68 10.62 22.02
C LYS A 50 -14.04 9.58 22.93
N GLU A 51 -14.21 8.29 22.64
CA GLU A 51 -13.58 7.24 23.43
C GLU A 51 -12.10 7.05 23.06
N GLU A 52 -11.21 7.36 24.00
CA GLU A 52 -9.75 7.35 23.79
C GLU A 52 -9.19 5.98 23.37
N LYS A 53 -9.88 4.88 23.66
CA LYS A 53 -9.48 3.52 23.23
C LYS A 53 -9.25 3.43 21.72
N TYR A 54 -10.06 4.15 20.93
CA TYR A 54 -9.95 4.19 19.47
C TYR A 54 -8.66 4.91 19.04
N LEU A 55 -8.41 6.11 19.58
CA LEU A 55 -7.21 6.88 19.27
C LEU A 55 -5.94 6.14 19.70
N ASN A 56 -5.94 5.57 20.91
CA ASN A 56 -4.80 4.79 21.43
C ASN A 56 -4.48 3.59 20.53
N THR A 57 -5.51 2.93 19.99
CA THR A 57 -5.34 1.86 19.00
C THR A 57 -4.72 2.39 17.71
N CYS A 58 -5.18 3.54 17.18
CA CYS A 58 -4.58 4.16 15.99
C CYS A 58 -3.10 4.49 16.17
N LYS A 59 -2.70 5.03 17.34
CA LYS A 59 -1.29 5.35 17.65
C LYS A 59 -0.43 4.09 17.58
N LYS A 60 -0.86 3.00 18.23
CA LYS A 60 -0.19 1.69 18.17
C LYS A 60 -0.18 1.10 16.76
N ALA A 61 -1.22 1.34 15.96
CA ALA A 61 -1.33 0.83 14.59
C ALA A 61 -0.40 1.53 13.58
N LEU A 62 0.27 2.63 13.96
CA LEU A 62 1.34 3.24 13.16
C LEU A 62 2.66 2.45 13.23
N VAL A 63 2.88 1.71 14.32
CA VAL A 63 4.15 1.02 14.60
C VAL A 63 4.49 -0.05 13.56
N PRO A 64 3.58 -0.89 13.05
CA PRO A 64 3.92 -1.89 12.03
C PRO A 64 4.56 -1.31 10.76
N PHE A 65 4.25 -0.06 10.39
CA PHE A 65 4.85 0.60 9.23
C PHE A 65 6.34 0.92 9.39
N THR A 66 6.88 0.88 10.61
CA THR A 66 8.29 1.18 10.87
C THR A 66 9.19 -0.05 10.79
N TYR A 67 8.63 -1.25 10.82
CA TYR A 67 9.38 -2.50 10.84
C TYR A 67 9.39 -3.19 9.47
N ASP A 68 10.50 -3.88 9.18
CA ASP A 68 10.60 -4.68 7.97
C ASP A 68 9.62 -5.88 8.03
N ILE A 69 9.17 -6.38 6.88
CA ILE A 69 8.37 -7.61 6.79
C ILE A 69 9.06 -8.81 7.47
N ASN A 70 10.40 -8.90 7.40
CA ASN A 70 11.16 -9.95 8.05
C ASN A 70 11.25 -9.79 9.57
N GLU A 71 10.93 -8.61 10.09
CA GLU A 71 10.84 -8.32 11.53
C GLU A 71 9.40 -8.34 12.04
N GLY A 72 8.44 -8.74 11.19
CA GLY A 72 7.02 -8.81 11.52
C GLY A 72 6.24 -7.52 11.25
N GLY A 73 6.84 -6.52 10.60
CA GLY A 73 6.18 -5.29 10.17
C GLY A 73 5.35 -5.45 8.90
N VAL A 74 5.06 -4.31 8.25
CA VAL A 74 4.33 -4.25 6.97
C VAL A 74 5.07 -3.49 5.87
N THR A 75 6.36 -3.22 6.08
CA THR A 75 7.20 -2.45 5.16
C THR A 75 8.32 -3.32 4.61
N ALA A 76 8.55 -3.30 3.30
CA ALA A 76 9.72 -3.92 2.69
C ALA A 76 10.83 -2.87 2.49
N TYR A 77 12.01 -3.08 3.09
CA TYR A 77 13.19 -2.23 2.90
C TYR A 77 14.15 -2.85 1.87
N LEU A 78 13.77 -2.77 0.60
CA LEU A 78 14.52 -3.35 -0.53
C LEU A 78 15.89 -2.69 -0.79
N LYS A 79 16.01 -1.41 -0.46
CA LYS A 79 17.25 -0.63 -0.47
C LYS A 79 17.18 0.35 0.69
N LYS A 80 18.35 0.78 1.19
CA LYS A 80 18.43 1.85 2.18
C LYS A 80 17.58 3.05 1.72
N ASP A 81 16.70 3.52 2.61
CA ASP A 81 15.82 4.68 2.41
C ASP A 81 14.75 4.53 1.29
N LYS A 82 14.39 3.30 0.89
CA LYS A 82 13.31 3.05 -0.08
C LYS A 82 12.24 2.09 0.44
N PRO A 83 11.49 2.46 1.50
CA PRO A 83 10.40 1.64 2.00
C PRO A 83 9.33 1.38 0.93
N PHE A 84 8.74 0.20 0.96
CA PHE A 84 7.51 -0.10 0.23
C PHE A 84 6.49 -0.72 1.17
N TYR A 85 5.27 -0.20 1.21
CA TYR A 85 4.22 -0.73 2.09
C TYR A 85 3.52 -1.91 1.44
N GLU A 86 3.67 -3.09 2.04
CA GLU A 86 3.23 -4.35 1.46
C GLU A 86 1.74 -4.57 1.69
N GLU A 87 0.99 -4.75 0.60
CA GLU A 87 -0.42 -5.15 0.67
C GLU A 87 -0.54 -6.56 1.20
N TYR A 88 0.33 -7.45 0.72
CA TYR A 88 0.40 -8.86 1.08
C TYR A 88 1.78 -9.10 1.70
N VAL A 89 1.87 -9.08 3.03
CA VAL A 89 3.13 -9.45 3.68
C VAL A 89 3.40 -10.93 3.44
N ALA A 90 4.46 -11.21 2.69
CA ALA A 90 4.96 -12.54 2.34
C ALA A 90 6.43 -12.65 2.77
N SER A 91 7.06 -13.81 2.51
CA SER A 91 8.50 -14.02 2.77
C SER A 91 9.40 -13.15 1.91
N GLU A 92 8.89 -12.66 0.77
CA GLU A 92 9.58 -11.76 -0.13
C GLU A 92 8.65 -10.60 -0.52
N PRO A 93 9.20 -9.41 -0.86
CA PRO A 93 8.39 -8.26 -1.25
C PRO A 93 7.48 -8.56 -2.46
N THR A 94 6.17 -8.35 -2.28
CA THR A 94 5.16 -8.53 -3.33
C THR A 94 4.96 -7.27 -4.14
N MET A 95 5.11 -6.11 -3.48
CA MET A 95 5.07 -4.76 -4.02
C MET A 95 3.85 -4.44 -4.89
N VAL A 96 2.64 -4.53 -4.34
CA VAL A 96 1.42 -4.18 -5.08
C VAL A 96 1.31 -2.65 -5.28
N VAL A 97 1.17 -2.21 -6.53
CA VAL A 97 1.38 -0.80 -6.91
C VAL A 97 0.38 0.19 -6.31
N ALA A 98 -0.85 -0.23 -6.00
CA ALA A 98 -1.88 0.67 -5.45
C ALA A 98 -1.75 0.85 -3.92
N CYS A 99 -1.17 -0.12 -3.23
CA CYS A 99 -1.17 -0.17 -1.77
C CYS A 99 -0.55 1.08 -1.11
N PRO A 100 0.61 1.61 -1.55
CA PRO A 100 1.17 2.82 -0.97
C PRO A 100 0.20 4.01 -0.97
N ALA A 101 -0.57 4.22 -2.06
CA ALA A 101 -1.54 5.31 -2.14
C ALA A 101 -2.60 5.23 -1.04
N PHE A 102 -3.16 4.03 -0.83
CA PHE A 102 -4.13 3.80 0.24
C PHE A 102 -3.53 3.94 1.63
N VAL A 103 -2.26 3.55 1.82
CA VAL A 103 -1.54 3.80 3.08
C VAL A 103 -1.44 5.30 3.34
N PHE A 104 -1.10 6.09 2.32
CA PHE A 104 -1.03 7.55 2.45
C PHE A 104 -2.36 8.15 2.84
N PHE A 105 -3.48 7.66 2.30
CA PHE A 105 -4.80 8.16 2.70
C PHE A 105 -5.08 7.98 4.20
N GLY A 106 -4.74 6.82 4.77
CA GLY A 106 -4.87 6.59 6.22
C GLY A 106 -3.92 7.45 7.06
N LEU A 107 -2.70 7.67 6.58
CA LEU A 107 -1.74 8.57 7.25
C LEU A 107 -2.18 10.03 7.19
N TYR A 108 -2.73 10.49 6.05
CA TYR A 108 -3.34 11.81 5.93
C TYR A 108 -4.53 11.98 6.87
N ASP A 109 -5.39 10.96 6.98
CA ASP A 109 -6.48 10.94 7.96
C ASP A 109 -5.95 11.08 9.39
N PHE A 110 -4.88 10.35 9.74
CA PHE A 110 -4.24 10.43 11.05
C PHE A 110 -3.67 11.82 11.33
N ILE A 111 -2.86 12.36 10.42
CA ILE A 111 -2.20 13.66 10.58
C ILE A 111 -3.23 14.79 10.73
N ARG A 112 -4.35 14.71 9.99
CA ARG A 112 -5.46 15.66 10.09
C ARG A 112 -6.21 15.54 11.43
N ALA A 113 -6.51 14.32 11.86
CA ALA A 113 -7.29 14.08 13.07
C ALA A 113 -6.47 14.28 14.36
N VAL A 114 -5.17 14.05 14.30
CA VAL A 114 -4.22 14.09 15.42
C VAL A 114 -3.12 15.12 15.11
N PRO A 115 -3.43 16.43 15.14
CA PRO A 115 -2.42 17.48 14.99
C PRO A 115 -1.42 17.47 16.17
N GLN A 116 -0.31 18.19 16.03
CA GLN A 116 0.79 18.18 17.03
C GLN A 116 0.36 18.54 18.46
N ASN A 117 -0.65 19.41 18.61
CA ASN A 117 -1.20 19.79 19.91
C ASN A 117 -2.09 18.71 20.55
N VAL A 118 -2.53 17.69 19.79
CA VAL A 118 -3.25 16.52 20.32
C VAL A 118 -2.26 15.44 20.75
N ASP A 119 -1.30 15.10 19.90
CA ASP A 119 -0.24 14.13 20.24
C ASP A 119 1.01 14.37 19.39
N ILE A 120 2.03 14.99 19.97
CA ILE A 120 3.23 15.40 19.24
C ILE A 120 4.04 14.20 18.70
N GLN A 121 4.11 13.11 19.45
CA GLN A 121 4.95 11.96 19.10
C GLN A 121 4.34 11.18 17.95
N SER A 122 3.06 10.84 18.07
CA SER A 122 2.32 10.06 17.07
C SER A 122 2.15 10.86 15.78
N HIS A 123 1.92 12.18 15.89
CA HIS A 123 1.88 13.06 14.72
C HIS A 123 3.21 13.07 13.97
N LYS A 124 4.34 13.26 14.68
CA LYS A 124 5.68 13.23 14.06
C LYS A 124 5.96 11.88 13.40
N LEU A 125 5.56 10.78 14.03
CA LEU A 125 5.71 9.44 13.47
C LEU A 125 4.91 9.28 12.18
N ALA A 126 3.63 9.64 12.18
CA ALA A 126 2.78 9.55 10.99
C ALA A 126 3.33 10.40 9.83
N CYS A 127 3.78 11.63 10.11
CA CYS A 127 4.43 12.49 9.11
C CYS A 127 5.72 11.87 8.55
N LYS A 128 6.55 11.26 9.41
CA LYS A 128 7.78 10.58 8.97
C LYS A 128 7.47 9.40 8.04
N ILE A 129 6.50 8.56 8.42
CA ILE A 129 6.06 7.43 7.59
C ILE A 129 5.56 7.95 6.24
N LEU A 130 4.64 8.92 6.25
CA LEU A 130 4.05 9.49 5.03
C LEU A 130 5.11 10.07 4.08
N ASN A 131 6.00 10.94 4.60
CA ASN A 131 6.99 11.63 3.76
C ASN A 131 7.98 10.65 3.14
N ASN A 132 8.53 9.73 3.95
CA ASN A 132 9.45 8.71 3.44
C ASN A 132 8.78 7.80 2.41
N GLY A 133 7.53 7.43 2.68
CA GLY A 133 6.72 6.63 1.78
C GLY A 133 6.44 7.30 0.44
N ILE A 134 6.06 8.59 0.44
CA ILE A 134 5.80 9.36 -0.79
C ILE A 134 7.06 9.42 -1.66
N GLU A 135 8.22 9.77 -1.08
CA GLU A 135 9.48 9.82 -1.84
C GLU A 135 9.85 8.46 -2.40
N ALA A 136 9.73 7.41 -1.60
CA ALA A 136 10.04 6.05 -2.04
C ALA A 136 9.08 5.60 -3.15
N TYR A 137 7.78 5.89 -3.01
CA TYR A 137 6.77 5.50 -4.00
C TYR A 137 6.99 6.19 -5.34
N ILE A 138 7.28 7.49 -5.37
CA ILE A 138 7.65 8.22 -6.60
C ILE A 138 8.86 7.56 -7.28
N ASN A 139 9.85 7.13 -6.50
CA ASN A 139 11.03 6.42 -7.00
C ASN A 139 10.74 4.99 -7.48
N TRP A 140 9.71 4.34 -6.95
CA TRP A 140 9.29 2.99 -7.33
C TRP A 140 8.34 2.97 -8.53
N LEU A 141 7.51 4.00 -8.73
CA LEU A 141 6.53 4.09 -9.83
C LEU A 141 7.10 3.73 -11.22
N PRO A 142 8.32 4.17 -11.61
CA PRO A 142 8.91 3.77 -12.89
C PRO A 142 9.11 2.25 -13.07
N LYS A 143 9.23 1.47 -11.98
CA LYS A 143 9.40 0.00 -12.05
C LYS A 143 8.12 -0.74 -12.40
N PHE A 144 6.97 -0.10 -12.21
CA PHE A 144 5.67 -0.65 -12.57
C PHE A 144 5.27 -0.31 -14.01
N ASP A 145 5.94 0.65 -14.64
CA ASP A 145 5.59 1.11 -15.96
C ASP A 145 6.14 0.17 -17.06
N LEU A 146 5.25 -0.40 -17.87
CA LEU A 146 5.60 -1.26 -19.01
C LEU A 146 5.84 -0.46 -20.31
N GLY A 147 5.67 0.86 -20.29
CA GLY A 147 5.75 1.77 -21.43
C GLY A 147 4.48 1.83 -22.28
N TYR A 148 3.53 0.91 -22.08
CA TYR A 148 2.24 0.86 -22.76
C TYR A 148 1.07 0.52 -21.82
N TRP A 149 1.38 0.13 -20.58
CA TRP A 149 0.45 -0.27 -19.53
C TRP A 149 1.17 -0.26 -18.17
N VAL A 150 0.50 -0.63 -17.09
CA VAL A 150 1.07 -0.70 -15.73
C VAL A 150 1.04 -2.13 -15.19
N ASN A 151 2.16 -2.60 -14.65
CA ASN A 151 2.25 -3.84 -13.87
C ASN A 151 1.50 -3.69 -12.55
N TYR A 152 0.71 -4.70 -12.21
CA TYR A 152 0.00 -4.80 -10.93
C TYR A 152 0.96 -4.76 -9.73
N ASN A 153 2.13 -5.37 -9.90
CA ASN A 153 3.13 -5.48 -8.85
C ASN A 153 4.54 -5.65 -9.41
N TYR A 154 5.55 -5.41 -8.57
CA TYR A 154 6.97 -5.59 -8.88
C TYR A 154 7.56 -6.69 -7.98
N CYS A 155 7.04 -7.90 -8.14
CA CYS A 155 7.47 -9.06 -7.36
C CYS A 155 8.66 -9.76 -8.03
N LYS A 156 9.61 -10.24 -7.21
CA LYS A 156 10.83 -10.94 -7.68
C LYS A 156 10.89 -12.42 -7.31
N MET A 157 9.84 -12.95 -6.69
CA MET A 157 9.73 -14.37 -6.40
C MET A 157 9.86 -15.20 -7.68
N SER A 158 10.59 -16.31 -7.60
CA SER A 158 10.96 -17.13 -8.77
C SER A 158 9.75 -17.70 -9.53
N ASN A 159 8.71 -18.09 -8.80
CA ASN A 159 7.44 -18.59 -9.32
C ASN A 159 6.53 -17.48 -9.88
N PHE A 160 6.81 -16.20 -9.62
CA PHE A 160 5.98 -15.09 -10.07
C PHE A 160 6.31 -14.68 -11.52
N PRO A 161 5.33 -14.27 -12.34
CA PRO A 161 5.59 -13.76 -13.69
C PRO A 161 6.33 -12.42 -13.64
N GLN A 162 7.33 -12.24 -14.53
CA GLN A 162 8.09 -10.99 -14.62
C GLN A 162 7.20 -9.78 -14.93
N ASN A 163 6.20 -9.97 -15.80
CA ASN A 163 5.20 -8.96 -16.12
C ASN A 163 3.82 -9.51 -15.76
N ASN A 164 3.08 -8.73 -14.98
CA ASN A 164 1.73 -9.03 -14.56
C ASN A 164 0.91 -7.74 -14.68
N PRO A 165 0.48 -7.34 -15.88
CA PRO A 165 -0.24 -6.09 -16.06
C PRO A 165 -1.52 -6.07 -15.21
N CYS A 166 -1.91 -4.88 -14.74
CA CYS A 166 -3.15 -4.70 -14.01
C CYS A 166 -4.37 -4.76 -14.96
N SER A 167 -5.57 -5.00 -14.44
CA SER A 167 -6.79 -4.95 -15.26
C SER A 167 -7.13 -3.50 -15.65
N ILE A 168 -8.06 -3.32 -16.59
CA ILE A 168 -8.53 -1.98 -17.02
C ILE A 168 -9.08 -1.17 -15.84
N GLY A 169 -9.94 -1.79 -15.02
CA GLY A 169 -10.49 -1.15 -13.83
C GLY A 169 -9.39 -0.73 -12.83
N TYR A 170 -8.35 -1.55 -12.72
CA TYR A 170 -7.21 -1.26 -11.85
C TYR A 170 -6.33 -0.13 -12.39
N LEU A 171 -6.09 -0.05 -13.71
CA LEU A 171 -5.40 1.10 -14.31
C LEU A 171 -6.14 2.41 -14.01
N ARG A 172 -7.47 2.41 -14.18
CA ARG A 172 -8.32 3.57 -13.89
C ARG A 172 -8.29 3.95 -12.42
N LEU A 173 -8.26 2.97 -11.52
CA LEU A 173 -8.04 3.19 -10.10
C LEU A 173 -6.70 3.91 -9.84
N LEU A 174 -5.60 3.41 -10.42
CA LEU A 174 -4.28 4.03 -10.27
C LEU A 174 -4.25 5.49 -10.76
N ILE A 175 -4.91 5.79 -11.87
CA ILE A 175 -5.04 7.16 -12.38
C ILE A 175 -5.73 8.05 -11.34
N VAL A 176 -6.83 7.58 -10.75
CA VAL A 176 -7.58 8.31 -9.71
C VAL A 176 -6.72 8.49 -8.47
N GLU A 177 -6.03 7.45 -8.01
CA GLU A 177 -5.10 7.52 -6.88
C GLU A 177 -4.03 8.58 -7.10
N MET A 178 -3.37 8.57 -8.26
CA MET A 178 -2.32 9.55 -8.57
C MET A 178 -2.87 10.99 -8.57
N LYS A 179 -4.08 11.22 -9.11
CA LYS A 179 -4.73 12.53 -9.06
C LYS A 179 -5.05 12.97 -7.63
N ILE A 180 -5.52 12.06 -6.78
CA ILE A 180 -5.80 12.36 -5.37
C ILE A 180 -4.49 12.67 -4.65
N LEU A 181 -3.44 11.87 -4.85
CA LEU A 181 -2.13 12.11 -4.24
C LEU A 181 -1.54 13.45 -4.68
N TYR A 182 -1.68 13.84 -5.94
CA TYR A 182 -1.30 15.18 -6.38
C TYR A 182 -2.04 16.27 -5.59
N LYS A 183 -3.37 16.15 -5.45
CA LYS A 183 -4.18 17.12 -4.67
C LYS A 183 -3.80 17.19 -3.19
N LEU A 184 -3.42 16.07 -2.58
CA LEU A 184 -3.07 16.00 -1.15
C LEU A 184 -1.62 16.43 -0.86
N SER A 185 -0.69 16.10 -1.75
CA SER A 185 0.75 16.30 -1.53
C SER A 185 1.35 17.48 -2.31
N ASN A 186 0.63 18.01 -3.30
CA ASN A 186 1.11 18.97 -4.28
C ASN A 186 2.35 18.51 -5.08
N ARG A 187 2.63 17.19 -5.13
CA ARG A 187 3.74 16.60 -5.87
C ARG A 187 3.38 16.38 -7.33
N LYS A 188 3.97 17.18 -8.21
CA LYS A 188 3.70 17.17 -9.67
C LYS A 188 4.02 15.82 -10.32
N GLU A 189 4.91 15.03 -9.72
CA GLU A 189 5.26 13.68 -10.16
C GLU A 189 4.03 12.79 -10.24
N PHE A 190 3.12 12.85 -9.26
CA PHE A 190 1.88 12.08 -9.32
C PHE A 190 0.98 12.52 -10.47
N LEU A 191 0.88 13.82 -10.75
CA LEU A 191 0.12 14.30 -11.90
C LEU A 191 0.72 13.81 -13.23
N HIS A 192 2.05 13.80 -13.34
CA HIS A 192 2.73 13.26 -14.52
C HIS A 192 2.46 11.77 -14.71
N PHE A 193 2.51 10.96 -13.63
CA PHE A 193 2.15 9.55 -13.71
C PHE A 193 0.67 9.33 -14.06
N ALA A 194 -0.24 10.13 -13.51
CA ALA A 194 -1.66 10.07 -13.87
C ALA A 194 -1.86 10.29 -15.37
N GLN A 195 -1.31 11.37 -15.94
CA GLN A 195 -1.42 11.70 -17.37
C GLN A 195 -0.80 10.62 -18.25
N ARG A 196 0.35 10.09 -17.83
CA ARG A 196 1.04 9.01 -18.54
C ARG A 196 0.19 7.74 -18.56
N PHE A 197 -0.36 7.32 -17.42
CA PHE A 197 -1.22 6.14 -17.32
C PHE A 197 -2.54 6.32 -18.08
N GLU A 198 -3.13 7.52 -18.08
CA GLU A 198 -4.28 7.85 -18.94
C GLU A 198 -3.98 7.64 -20.42
N SER A 199 -2.79 8.04 -20.87
CA SER A 199 -2.38 7.86 -22.26
C SER A 199 -2.31 6.39 -22.70
N TYR A 200 -2.27 5.46 -21.75
CA TYR A 200 -2.22 4.02 -21.99
C TYR A 200 -3.60 3.38 -22.18
N ASP A 201 -4.69 3.98 -21.71
CA ASP A 201 -6.07 3.43 -21.81
C ASP A 201 -6.62 3.54 -23.24
N LYS A 202 -6.03 2.78 -24.16
CA LYS A 202 -6.33 2.73 -25.60
C LYS A 202 -6.53 1.29 -26.04
N ILE A 203 -7.42 1.06 -27.01
CA ILE A 203 -7.78 -0.28 -27.51
C ILE A 203 -6.54 -1.13 -27.88
N PRO A 204 -5.54 -0.64 -28.64
CA PRO A 204 -4.37 -1.45 -28.97
C PRO A 204 -3.57 -1.91 -27.74
N ASN A 205 -3.43 -1.03 -26.74
CA ASN A 205 -2.72 -1.35 -25.49
C ASN A 205 -3.52 -2.32 -24.63
N ILE A 206 -4.85 -2.19 -24.60
CA ILE A 206 -5.75 -3.12 -23.89
C ILE A 206 -5.62 -4.53 -24.47
N LEU A 207 -5.64 -4.68 -25.80
CA LEU A 207 -5.47 -5.98 -26.46
C LEU A 207 -4.11 -6.61 -26.13
N ARG A 208 -3.04 -5.80 -26.22
CA ARG A 208 -1.69 -6.23 -25.83
C ARG A 208 -1.64 -6.64 -24.36
N MET A 209 -2.27 -5.87 -23.48
CA MET A 209 -2.35 -6.14 -22.05
C MET A 209 -3.01 -7.49 -21.77
N TYR A 210 -4.17 -7.79 -22.38
CA TYR A 210 -4.86 -9.05 -22.15
C TYR A 210 -4.04 -10.27 -22.57
N PHE A 211 -3.31 -10.18 -23.69
CA PHE A 211 -2.40 -11.23 -24.11
C PHE A 211 -1.28 -11.50 -23.07
N VAL A 212 -0.67 -10.44 -22.55
CA VAL A 212 0.38 -10.56 -21.51
C VAL A 212 -0.21 -11.03 -20.19
N LYS A 213 -1.40 -10.53 -19.81
CA LYS A 213 -2.12 -10.95 -18.60
C LYS A 213 -2.45 -12.44 -18.62
N TYR A 214 -2.93 -12.95 -19.75
CA TYR A 214 -3.24 -14.36 -19.92
C TYR A 214 -2.02 -15.25 -19.65
N LYS A 215 -0.85 -14.91 -20.20
CA LYS A 215 0.41 -15.62 -19.93
C LYS A 215 0.80 -15.56 -18.45
N ALA A 216 0.65 -14.40 -17.82
CA ALA A 216 0.94 -14.22 -16.40
C ALA A 216 0.03 -15.09 -15.52
N LEU A 217 -1.28 -15.10 -15.80
CA LEU A 217 -2.26 -15.89 -15.04
C LEU A 217 -2.07 -17.40 -15.22
N LYS A 218 -1.66 -17.86 -16.41
CA LYS A 218 -1.25 -19.26 -16.62
C LYS A 218 -0.07 -19.66 -15.73
N LYS A 219 0.98 -18.83 -15.67
CA LYS A 219 2.14 -19.11 -14.79
C LYS A 219 1.73 -19.17 -13.31
N LEU A 220 0.72 -18.40 -12.92
CA LEU A 220 0.18 -18.36 -11.56
C LEU A 220 -0.86 -19.47 -11.27
N ASN A 221 -1.17 -20.36 -12.23
CA ASN A 221 -2.24 -21.37 -12.11
C ASN A 221 -3.61 -20.78 -11.73
N ARG A 222 -3.97 -19.65 -12.37
CA ARG A 222 -5.23 -18.92 -12.14
C ARG A 222 -6.18 -18.93 -13.34
N LEU A 223 -5.97 -19.87 -14.26
CA LEU A 223 -6.77 -20.10 -15.47
C LEU A 223 -6.95 -21.60 -15.68
#